data_AF-A0A9D2Q2A5-F1
#
_entry.id   AF-A0A9D2Q2A5-F1
#
_cell.length_a   1.000
_cell.length_b   1.000
_cell.length_c   1.000
_cell.angle_alpha   90.00
_cell.angle_beta   90.00
_cell.angle_gamma   90.00
#
_symmetry.space_group_name_H-M   'P 1'
#
loop_
_entity.id
_entity.type
_entity.pdbx_description
1 polymer ?
#
loop_
_entity_poly.entity_id
_entity_poly.type
_entity_poly.pdbx_seq_one_letter_code
_entity_poly.pdbx_strand_id
1 'polypeptide(L)' 'HTTVQGEDVEVTGEGDELMVDGATVICGGITTQNATVYLVDTVLMPPSMAEQD' A
#
# COMPACT_ATOMS: atom_id res chain seq x y z
N HIS A 1 1.71 -0.95 9.06
CA HIS A 1 0.29 -1.31 8.90
C HIS A 1 0.25 -2.79 8.55
N THR A 2 -0.31 -3.62 9.42
CA THR A 2 -0.21 -5.08 9.25
C THR A 2 -1.13 -5.55 8.14
N THR A 3 -0.57 -6.28 7.18
CA THR A 3 -1.31 -6.86 6.06
C THR A 3 -1.93 -8.21 6.43
N VAL A 4 -2.82 -8.72 5.59
CA VAL A 4 -3.35 -10.08 5.71
C VAL A 4 -2.30 -11.16 5.47
N GLN A 5 -1.22 -10.83 4.74
CA GLN A 5 -0.10 -11.74 4.50
C GLN A 5 0.75 -11.91 5.77
N GLY A 6 0.71 -10.92 6.68
CA GLY A 6 1.33 -10.98 8.00
C GLY A 6 2.44 -9.95 8.21
N GLU A 7 3.09 -9.50 7.14
CA GLU A 7 4.13 -8.47 7.20
C GLU A 7 3.51 -7.05 7.16
N ASP A 8 4.24 -6.07 7.68
CA ASP A 8 3.82 -4.68 7.72
C ASP A 8 4.16 -3.94 6.43
N VAL A 9 3.26 -3.03 6.02
CA VAL A 9 3.56 -1.95 5.06
C VAL A 9 3.73 -0.62 5.79
N GLU A 10 4.62 0.23 5.29
CA GLU A 10 4.76 1.62 5.69
C GLU A 10 3.79 2.50 4.88
N VAL A 11 3.08 3.40 5.56
CA VAL A 11 2.22 4.39 4.91
C VAL A 11 2.76 5.77 5.26
N THR A 12 3.05 6.57 4.24
CA THR A 12 3.63 7.91 4.38
C THR A 12 2.89 8.91 3.51
N GLY A 13 3.13 10.20 3.78
CA GLY A 13 2.46 11.29 3.08
C GLY A 13 1.00 11.48 3.50
N GLU A 14 0.33 12.43 2.86
CA GLU A 14 -1.07 12.77 3.09
C GLU A 14 -1.72 13.35 1.82
N GLY A 15 -3.06 13.30 1.76
CA GLY A 15 -3.80 13.80 0.60
C GLY A 15 -3.36 13.13 -0.70
N ASP A 16 -2.96 13.95 -1.68
CA ASP A 16 -2.51 13.51 -3.00
C ASP A 16 -1.06 12.97 -3.00
N GLU A 17 -0.32 13.12 -1.91
CA GLU A 17 1.07 12.65 -1.74
C GLU A 17 1.14 11.34 -0.93
N LEU A 18 0.01 10.65 -0.75
CA LEU A 18 -0.04 9.39 0.00
C LEU A 18 0.75 8.29 -0.73
N MET A 19 1.57 7.56 0.02
CA MET A 19 2.38 6.44 -0.48
C MET A 19 2.27 5.23 0.44
N VAL A 20 2.45 4.03 -0.14
CA VAL A 20 2.50 2.75 0.58
C VAL A 20 3.74 1.98 0.13
N ASP A 21 4.69 1.74 1.04
CA ASP A 21 6.00 1.16 0.74
C ASP A 21 6.70 1.80 -0.48
N GLY A 22 6.60 3.13 -0.57
CA GLY A 22 7.17 3.90 -1.68
C GLY A 22 6.39 3.82 -3.00
N ALA A 23 5.29 3.06 -3.08
CA ALA A 23 4.36 3.10 -4.21
C ALA A 23 3.41 4.30 -4.05
N THR A 24 3.19 5.05 -5.14
CA THR A 24 2.32 6.24 -5.12
C THR A 24 0.87 5.82 -5.17
N VAL A 25 0.03 6.40 -4.31
CA VAL A 25 -1.43 6.26 -4.43
C VAL A 25 -1.93 7.21 -5.51
N ILE A 26 -2.37 6.65 -6.64
CA ILE A 26 -2.93 7.41 -7.77
C ILE A 26 -4.36 7.85 -7.48
N CYS A 27 -5.13 6.99 -6.84
CA CYS A 27 -6.53 7.25 -6.51
C CYS A 27 -6.88 6.55 -5.19
N GLY A 28 -7.07 7.33 -4.13
CA GLY A 28 -7.37 6.83 -2.80
C GLY A 28 -8.83 6.99 -2.40
N GLY A 29 -9.23 6.26 -1.36
CA GLY A 29 -10.51 6.50 -0.69
C GLY A 29 -11.75 5.97 -1.42
N ILE A 30 -11.58 5.07 -2.40
CA ILE A 30 -12.71 4.51 -3.16
C ILE A 30 -13.51 3.60 -2.22
N THR A 31 -14.68 4.08 -1.80
CA THR A 31 -15.53 3.36 -0.85
C THR A 31 -16.26 2.22 -1.54
N THR A 32 -16.19 1.04 -0.95
CA THR A 32 -16.99 -0.13 -1.33
C THR A 32 -17.91 -0.51 -0.16
N GLN A 33 -18.69 -1.58 -0.27
CA GLN A 33 -19.60 -1.99 0.81
C GLN A 33 -18.87 -2.32 2.12
N ASN A 34 -17.66 -2.90 2.05
CA ASN A 34 -16.96 -3.46 3.21
C ASN A 34 -15.50 -3.02 3.34
N ALA A 35 -15.01 -2.19 2.41
CA ALA A 35 -13.61 -1.81 2.36
C ALA A 35 -13.43 -0.44 1.69
N THR A 36 -12.27 0.14 1.91
CA THR A 36 -11.78 1.28 1.14
C THR A 36 -10.66 0.81 0.24
N VAL A 37 -10.76 1.10 -1.06
CA VAL A 37 -9.76 0.74 -2.06
C VAL A 37 -8.88 1.94 -2.38
N TYR A 38 -7.58 1.67 -2.48
CA TYR A 38 -6.55 2.62 -2.91
C TYR A 38 -5.83 2.02 -4.11
N LEU A 39 -5.72 2.78 -5.20
CA LEU A 39 -5.04 2.38 -6.42
C LEU A 39 -3.58 2.87 -6.38
N VAL A 40 -2.64 1.96 -6.53
CA VAL A 40 -1.19 2.25 -6.51
C VAL A 40 -0.54 2.04 -7.88
N ASP A 41 0.57 2.72 -8.13
CA ASP A 41 1.31 2.68 -9.41
C ASP A 41 2.27 1.48 -9.55
N THR A 42 2.63 0.85 -8.44
CA THR A 42 3.65 -0.20 -8.36
C THR A 42 3.13 -1.41 -7.59
N VAL A 43 3.52 -2.61 -8.03
CA VAL A 43 3.19 -3.85 -7.32
C VAL A 43 3.98 -3.91 -6.02
N LEU A 44 3.29 -4.08 -4.89
CA LEU A 44 3.93 -4.31 -3.61
C LEU A 44 4.41 -5.76 -3.52
N MET A 45 5.67 -5.92 -3.12
CA MET A 45 6.30 -7.21 -2.88
C MET A 45 6.45 -7.40 -1.36
N PRO A 46 6.19 -8.60 -0.82
CA PRO A 46 6.45 -8.89 0.59
C PRO A 46 7.91 -8.57 0.97
N PRO A 47 8.16 -7.95 2.14
CA PRO A 47 9.52 -7.67 2.63
C PRO A 47 10.43 -8.90 2.59
N SER A 48 9.92 -10.05 3.06
CA SER A 48 10.61 -11.34 3.00
C SER A 48 11.02 -11.84 1.61
N MET A 49 10.42 -11.31 0.54
CA MET A 49 10.80 -11.60 -0.84
C MET A 49 11.85 -10.63 -1.39
N ALA A 50 11.92 -9.40 -0.88
CA ALA A 50 12.92 -8.40 -1.28
C ALA A 50 14.30 -8.65 -0.64
N GLU A 51 14.35 -9.30 0.52
CA GLU A 51 15.61 -9.68 1.19
C GLU A 51 16.32 -10.89 0.54
N GLN A 52 15.75 -11.50 -0.51
CA GLN A 52 16.30 -12.68 -1.19
C GLN A 52 17.07 -12.36 -2.48
N ASP A 53 17.39 -11.09 -2.75
CA ASP A 53 18.29 -10.65 -3.83
C ASP A 53 19.73 -10.36 -3.34
#